data_AF-A0A375A7B5-F1
#
_entry.id   AF-A0A375A7B5-F1
#
_cell.length_a   1.000
_cell.length_b   1.000
_cell.length_c   1.000
_cell.angle_alpha   90.00
_cell.angle_beta   90.00
_cell.angle_gamma   90.00
#
_symmetry.space_group_name_H-M   'P 1'
#
loop_
_entity.id
_entity.type
_entity.pdbx_description
1 polymer ?
#
loop_
_entity_poly.entity_id
_entity_poly.type
_entity_poly.pdbx_seq_one_letter_code
_entity_poly.pdbx_strand_id
1 'polypeptide(L)'
;MDEVEGFLESHVTWLKRGYEQGLFIASGRKNPRTGGVILARSIERAVLEDFLKQDPFQAVARYEVTDFQPSMTSDSFAMLSRV
;
A
#
# COMPACT_ATOMS: atom_id res chain seq x y z
N MET A 1 15.74 13.66 -1.94
CA MET A 1 14.89 13.09 -3.00
C MET A 1 15.66 12.05 -3.79
N ASP A 2 16.94 12.30 -4.00
CA ASP A 2 17.89 11.45 -4.76
C ASP A 2 17.98 10.00 -4.25
N GLU A 3 17.98 9.76 -2.92
CA GLU A 3 18.01 8.39 -2.37
C GLU A 3 16.75 7.58 -2.73
N VAL A 4 15.58 8.21 -2.84
CA VAL A 4 14.33 7.51 -3.15
C VAL A 4 14.29 7.07 -4.61
N GLU A 5 14.94 7.82 -5.50
CA GLU A 5 14.93 7.56 -6.94
C GLU A 5 15.61 6.23 -7.28
N GLY A 6 16.69 5.89 -6.56
CA GLY A 6 17.40 4.61 -6.72
C GLY A 6 16.57 3.37 -6.34
N PHE A 7 15.52 3.53 -5.53
CA PHE A 7 14.62 2.44 -5.15
C PHE A 7 13.29 2.45 -5.90
N LEU A 8 13.04 3.45 -6.75
CA LEU A 8 11.71 3.68 -7.33
C LEU A 8 11.27 2.53 -8.25
N GLU A 9 12.16 2.04 -9.10
CA GLU A 9 11.84 0.95 -10.04
C GLU A 9 11.52 -0.37 -9.31
N SER A 10 12.33 -0.70 -8.30
CA SER A 10 12.16 -1.90 -7.50
C SER A 10 10.91 -1.81 -6.61
N HIS A 11 10.61 -0.62 -6.06
CA HIS A 11 9.36 -0.31 -5.37
C HIS A 11 8.14 -0.49 -6.29
N VAL A 12 8.19 0.01 -7.53
CA VAL A 12 7.11 -0.18 -8.52
C VAL A 12 6.91 -1.66 -8.83
N THR A 13 7.99 -2.43 -8.94
CA THR A 13 7.93 -3.89 -9.15
C THR A 13 7.30 -4.61 -7.96
N TRP A 14 7.57 -4.15 -6.73
CA TRP A 14 6.92 -4.65 -5.52
C TRP A 14 5.42 -4.30 -5.48
N LEU A 15 5.04 -3.07 -5.85
CA LEU A 15 3.64 -2.67 -5.96
C LEU A 15 2.87 -3.55 -6.95
N LYS A 16 3.43 -3.80 -8.14
CA LYS A 16 2.82 -4.67 -9.17
C LYS A 16 2.53 -6.07 -8.63
N ARG A 17 3.49 -6.67 -7.91
CA ARG A 17 3.29 -7.97 -7.24
C ARG A 17 2.14 -7.94 -6.23
N GLY A 18 2.01 -6.86 -5.47
CA GLY A 18 0.89 -6.67 -4.54
C GLY A 18 -0.47 -6.60 -5.25
N TYR A 19 -0.54 -5.96 -6.43
CA TYR A 19 -1.75 -5.97 -7.26
C TYR A 19 -2.04 -7.35 -7.87
N GLU A 20 -1.03 -8.03 -8.41
CA GLU A 20 -1.16 -9.37 -8.99
C GLU A 20 -1.67 -10.40 -7.98
N GLN A 21 -1.26 -10.28 -6.71
CA GLN A 21 -1.74 -11.13 -5.61
C GLN A 21 -3.11 -10.70 -5.05
N GLY A 22 -3.70 -9.62 -5.60
CA GLY A 22 -4.94 -9.02 -5.11
C GLY A 22 -4.83 -8.39 -3.72
N LEU A 23 -3.61 -8.18 -3.22
CA LEU A 23 -3.35 -7.60 -1.90
C LEU A 23 -3.63 -6.09 -1.89
N PHE A 24 -3.23 -5.39 -2.95
CA PHE A 24 -3.40 -3.94 -3.06
C PHE A 24 -4.63 -3.56 -3.89
N ILE A 25 -5.35 -2.55 -3.42
CA ILE A 25 -6.54 -1.98 -4.06
C ILE A 25 -6.16 -0.67 -4.78
N ALA A 26 -5.36 0.17 -4.13
CA ALA A 26 -4.88 1.43 -4.69
C ALA A 26 -3.56 1.85 -4.03
N SER A 27 -2.75 2.63 -4.74
CA SER A 27 -1.50 3.19 -4.21
C SER A 27 -1.19 4.51 -4.90
N GLY A 28 -0.68 5.47 -4.17
CA GLY A 28 -0.32 6.76 -4.74
C GLY A 28 0.54 7.62 -3.82
N ARG A 29 1.06 8.69 -4.38
CA ARG A 29 1.80 9.71 -3.63
C ARG A 29 0.83 10.61 -2.86
N LYS A 30 1.22 11.01 -1.65
CA LYS A 30 0.57 12.13 -0.94
C LYS A 30 0.80 13.42 -1.74
N ASN A 31 -0.13 14.38 -1.60
CA ASN A 31 0.02 15.74 -2.11
C ASN A 31 -0.21 16.73 -0.97
N PRO A 32 0.83 17.45 -0.46
CA PRO A 32 2.21 17.52 -0.97
C PRO A 32 2.98 16.19 -0.84
N ARG A 33 4.06 16.01 -1.62
CA ARG A 33 4.83 14.75 -1.72
C ARG A 33 5.68 14.48 -0.48
N THR A 34 5.02 14.19 0.63
CA THR A 34 5.61 13.84 1.94
C THR A 34 5.59 12.33 2.21
N GLY A 35 5.13 11.53 1.25
CA GLY A 35 5.08 10.07 1.34
C GLY A 35 4.11 9.46 0.34
N GLY A 36 3.67 8.23 0.62
CA GLY A 36 2.66 7.51 -0.14
C GLY A 36 1.50 7.04 0.72
N VAL A 37 0.44 6.57 0.06
CA VAL A 37 -0.67 5.84 0.65
C VAL A 37 -0.87 4.58 -0.17
N ILE A 38 -1.09 3.46 0.51
CA ILE A 38 -1.49 2.19 -0.09
C ILE A 38 -2.77 1.76 0.62
N LEU A 39 -3.81 1.46 -0.14
CA LEU A 39 -5.00 0.79 0.33
C LEU A 39 -4.83 -0.70 0.04
N ALA A 40 -4.77 -1.52 1.09
CA ALA A 40 -4.66 -2.97 0.99
C ALA A 40 -5.99 -3.62 1.38
N ARG A 41 -6.27 -4.82 0.86
CA ARG A 41 -7.39 -5.64 1.32
C ARG A 41 -7.15 -6.05 2.78
N SER A 42 -8.24 -6.35 3.50
CA SER A 42 -8.11 -6.98 4.82
C SER A 42 -7.50 -8.37 4.70
N ILE A 43 -6.34 -8.56 5.32
CA ILE A 43 -5.66 -9.84 5.50
C ILE A 43 -5.11 -9.90 6.93
N GLU A 44 -4.62 -11.07 7.33
CA GLU A 44 -3.91 -11.20 8.59
C GLU A 44 -2.72 -10.23 8.66
N ARG A 45 -2.61 -9.54 9.80
CA ARG A 45 -1.60 -8.50 10.02
C ARG A 45 -0.18 -8.99 9.77
N ALA A 46 0.16 -10.19 10.25
CA ALA A 46 1.49 -10.77 10.08
C ALA A 46 1.84 -10.98 8.59
N VAL A 47 0.87 -11.45 7.79
CA VAL A 47 1.04 -11.66 6.35
C VAL A 47 1.27 -10.32 5.64
N LEU A 48 0.53 -9.28 6.02
CA LEU A 48 0.76 -7.93 5.48
C LEU A 48 2.16 -7.43 5.85
N GLU A 49 2.54 -7.52 7.11
CA GLU A 49 3.85 -7.06 7.59
C GLU A 49 5.01 -7.77 6.90
N ASP A 50 4.91 -9.08 6.67
CA ASP A 50 5.92 -9.84 5.92
C ASP A 50 6.00 -9.44 4.45
N PHE A 51 4.88 -9.05 3.83
CA PHE A 51 4.89 -8.48 2.49
C PHE A 51 5.51 -7.07 2.45
N LEU A 52 5.20 -6.23 3.45
CA LEU A 52 5.73 -4.87 3.57
C LEU A 52 7.25 -4.85 3.78
N LYS A 53 7.81 -5.81 4.53
CA LYS A 53 9.27 -5.95 4.73
C LYS A 53 10.05 -6.15 3.42
N GLN A 54 9.38 -6.59 2.36
CA GLN A 54 10.00 -6.83 1.04
C GLN A 54 10.07 -5.57 0.18
N ASP A 55 9.45 -4.47 0.60
CA ASP A 55 9.51 -3.21 -0.13
C ASP A 55 10.91 -2.59 -0.04
N PRO A 56 11.59 -2.29 -1.16
CA PRO A 56 12.83 -1.52 -1.17
C PRO A 56 12.74 -0.17 -0.44
N PHE A 57 11.54 0.43 -0.36
CA PHE A 57 11.36 1.66 0.41
C PHE A 57 11.49 1.48 1.93
N GLN A 58 11.58 0.27 2.48
CA GLN A 58 11.94 0.08 3.90
C GLN A 58 13.28 0.75 4.26
N ALA A 59 14.18 0.95 3.29
CA ALA A 59 15.44 1.66 3.49
C ALA A 59 15.28 3.19 3.60
N VAL A 60 14.21 3.76 3.04
CA VAL A 60 14.06 5.22 2.84
C VAL A 60 12.72 5.78 3.34
N ALA A 61 11.83 4.93 3.85
CA ALA A 61 10.50 5.29 4.32
C ALA A 61 10.10 4.44 5.53
N ARG A 62 9.26 5.03 6.39
CA ARG A 62 8.61 4.33 7.49
C ARG A 62 7.18 3.98 7.12
N TYR A 63 6.80 2.73 7.31
CA TYR A 63 5.44 2.28 7.20
C TYR A 63 4.66 2.55 8.50
N GLU A 64 3.48 3.12 8.36
CA GLU A 64 2.44 3.17 9.38
C GLU A 64 1.22 2.46 8.79
N VAL A 65 0.71 1.48 9.52
CA VAL A 65 -0.38 0.64 9.03
C VAL A 65 -1.54 0.76 10.01
N THR A 66 -2.63 1.32 9.51
CA THR A 66 -3.87 1.56 10.24
C THR A 66 -4.95 0.62 9.71
N ASP A 67 -5.52 -0.20 10.60
CA ASP A 67 -6.67 -1.01 10.25
C ASP A 67 -7.89 -0.10 10.04
N PHE A 68 -8.56 -0.28 8.91
CA PHE A 68 -9.68 0.54 8.51
C PHE A 68 -10.80 -0.32 7.95
N GLN A 69 -11.97 -0.25 8.59
CA GLN A 69 -13.19 -0.90 8.15
C GLN A 69 -14.23 0.17 7.78
N PRO A 70 -14.47 0.42 6.48
CA PRO A 70 -15.44 1.44 6.08
C PRO A 70 -16.87 0.98 6.41
N SER A 71 -17.57 1.77 7.24
CA SER A 71 -18.97 1.53 7.59
C SER A 71 -19.96 2.03 6.54
N MET A 72 -19.52 2.95 5.67
CA MET A 72 -20.32 3.52 4.58
C MET A 72 -19.45 3.74 3.35
N THR A 73 -20.01 3.47 2.18
CA THR A 73 -19.37 3.64 0.87
C THR A 73 -20.41 4.14 -0.13
N SER A 74 -20.00 4.89 -1.16
CA SER A 74 -20.88 5.08 -2.31
C SER A 74 -21.02 3.78 -3.11
N ASP A 75 -22.04 3.69 -3.96
CA ASP A 75 -22.33 2.47 -4.74
C ASP A 75 -21.14 2.01 -5.58
N SER A 76 -20.42 2.95 -6.20
CA SER A 76 -19.22 2.67 -7.00
C SER A 76 -18.07 2.04 -6.20
N PHE A 77 -18.11 2.10 -4.87
CA PHE A 77 -17.11 1.53 -3.96
C PHE A 77 -17.71 0.53 -2.98
N ALA A 78 -18.92 0.00 -3.26
CA ALA A 78 -19.61 -0.95 -2.38
C ALA A 78 -18.78 -2.22 -2.07
N MET A 79 -17.79 -2.55 -2.87
CA MET A 79 -16.87 -3.65 -2.61
C MET A 79 -15.96 -3.43 -1.39
N LEU A 80 -15.73 -2.19 -0.96
CA LEU A 80 -14.84 -1.89 0.18
C LEU A 80 -15.49 -2.15 1.54
N SER A 81 -16.83 -2.11 1.62
CA SER A 81 -17.61 -2.35 2.85
C SER A 81 -18.06 -3.81 3.01
N ARG A 82 -17.71 -4.70 2.07
CA ARG A 82 -18.14 -6.10 2.03
C ARG A 82 -17.06 -7.09 2.50
N VAL A 83 -16.11 -6.62 3.32
CA VAL A 83 -14.99 -7.42 3.84
C VAL A 83 -15.18 -7.72 5.32
#